data_AF-R9AUS0-F1
#
_entry.id   AF-R9AUS0-F1
#
_cell.length_a   1.000
_cell.length_b   1.000
_cell.length_c   1.000
_cell.angle_alpha   90.00
_cell.angle_beta   90.00
_cell.angle_gamma   90.00
#
_symmetry.space_group_name_H-M   'P 1'
#
loop_
_entity.id
_entity.type
_entity.pdbx_description
1 polymer ?
#
loop_
_entity_poly.entity_id
_entity_poly.type
_entity_poly.pdbx_seq_one_letter_code
_entity_poly.pdbx_strand_id
1 'polypeptide(L)'
;MLYPIAVERGSDTEAFGVIVPDIQGCFSAGGTFEEALENVKEAIAGHLEILAEDGEDIPLASEAAKFLDNDDYKGMIWAVVDVDVSRYLGKSEKVNVTLPSRLIHLIDDRVKKDARFKSRSAFLAASAERMLHA
;
A
#
# COMPACT_ATOMS: atom_id res chain seq x y z
N MET A 1 2.77 3.42 2.73
CA MET A 1 2.73 2.02 2.22
C MET A 1 2.52 2.12 0.73
N LEU A 2 3.22 1.28 -0.03
CA LEU A 2 3.21 1.33 -1.49
C LEU A 2 2.20 0.34 -2.05
N TYR A 3 0.96 0.78 -2.27
CA TYR A 3 -0.09 -0.07 -2.84
C TYR A 3 0.09 -0.22 -4.35
N PRO A 4 0.16 -1.45 -4.89
CA PRO A 4 0.08 -1.68 -6.31
C PRO A 4 -1.36 -1.41 -6.77
N ILE A 5 -1.50 -0.79 -7.94
CA ILE A 5 -2.80 -0.51 -8.55
C ILE A 5 -2.78 -0.97 -10.01
N ALA A 6 -3.91 -1.52 -10.44
CA ALA A 6 -4.14 -1.88 -11.83
C ALA A 6 -5.04 -0.80 -12.46
N VAL A 7 -4.56 -0.16 -13.52
CA VAL A 7 -5.25 0.93 -14.21
C VAL A 7 -5.74 0.43 -15.55
N GLU A 8 -7.06 0.40 -15.72
CA GLU A 8 -7.71 0.18 -17.00
C GLU A 8 -7.55 1.43 -17.88
N ARG A 9 -7.26 1.22 -19.16
CA ARG A 9 -7.06 2.34 -20.09
C ARG A 9 -8.39 3.03 -20.37
N GLY A 10 -8.41 4.34 -20.18
CA GLY A 10 -9.50 5.18 -20.67
C GLY A 10 -9.43 5.36 -22.20
N SER A 11 -10.47 6.00 -22.72
CA SER A 11 -10.62 6.43 -24.12
C SER A 11 -11.17 7.86 -24.17
N ASP A 12 -11.39 8.41 -25.36
CA ASP A 12 -11.98 9.77 -25.49
C ASP A 12 -13.39 9.87 -24.86
N THR A 13 -14.05 8.73 -24.64
CA THR A 13 -15.40 8.63 -24.07
C THR A 13 -15.47 7.91 -22.73
N GLU A 14 -14.36 7.32 -22.26
CA GLU A 14 -14.31 6.50 -21.05
C GLU A 14 -13.16 6.95 -20.15
N ALA A 15 -13.44 7.05 -18.85
CA ALA A 15 -12.42 7.38 -17.86
C ALA A 15 -11.41 6.23 -17.68
N PHE A 16 -10.23 6.55 -17.17
CA PHE A 16 -9.29 5.56 -16.65
C PHE A 16 -9.87 4.97 -15.38
N GLY A 17 -10.11 3.66 -15.36
CA GLY A 17 -10.54 2.93 -14.17
C GLY A 17 -9.33 2.48 -13.35
N VAL A 18 -9.44 2.48 -12.02
CA VAL A 18 -8.38 2.02 -11.11
C VAL A 18 -8.92 0.99 -10.14
N ILE A 19 -8.19 -0.10 -10.01
CA ILE A 19 -8.45 -1.19 -9.07
C ILE A 19 -7.27 -1.26 -8.10
N VAL A 20 -7.55 -1.44 -6.81
CA VAL A 20 -6.55 -1.68 -5.77
C VAL A 20 -6.64 -3.15 -5.31
N PRO A 21 -5.83 -4.08 -5.84
CA PRO A 21 -5.98 -5.51 -5.58
C PRO A 21 -5.90 -5.90 -4.10
N ASP A 22 -5.08 -5.18 -3.32
CA ASP A 22 -4.91 -5.45 -1.89
C ASP A 22 -6.07 -4.94 -1.02
N ILE A 23 -6.94 -4.08 -1.56
CA ILE A 23 -8.08 -3.51 -0.83
C ILE A 23 -9.35 -3.85 -1.62
N GLN A 24 -9.93 -5.00 -1.31
CA GLN A 24 -11.09 -5.52 -2.02
C GLN A 24 -12.25 -4.51 -2.00
N GLY A 25 -12.79 -4.19 -3.18
CA GLY A 25 -13.87 -3.22 -3.32
C GLY A 25 -13.41 -1.75 -3.40
N CYS A 26 -12.12 -1.47 -3.29
CA CYS A 26 -11.57 -0.14 -3.52
C CYS A 26 -11.32 0.09 -5.01
N PHE A 27 -12.18 0.91 -5.61
CA PHE A 27 -12.11 1.33 -6.99
C PHE A 27 -12.09 2.85 -7.08
N SER A 28 -11.47 3.37 -8.12
CA SER A 28 -11.50 4.80 -8.45
C SER A 28 -11.47 5.00 -9.96
N ALA A 29 -11.60 6.23 -10.41
CA ALA A 29 -11.46 6.58 -11.82
C ALA A 29 -11.02 8.03 -12.01
N GLY A 30 -10.50 8.38 -13.19
CA GLY A 30 -10.15 9.75 -13.56
C GLY A 30 -10.24 9.97 -15.08
N GLY A 31 -10.52 11.19 -15.51
CA GLY A 31 -10.57 11.54 -16.94
C GLY A 31 -9.19 11.51 -17.59
N THR A 32 -8.13 11.67 -16.81
CA THR A 32 -6.74 11.41 -17.24
C THR A 32 -6.08 10.35 -16.36
N PHE A 33 -4.95 9.83 -16.84
CA PHE A 33 -4.15 8.89 -16.06
C PHE A 33 -3.67 9.51 -14.75
N GLU A 34 -3.18 10.76 -14.78
CA GLU A 34 -2.73 11.48 -13.59
C GLU A 34 -3.87 11.73 -12.61
N GLU A 35 -5.06 12.11 -13.09
CA GLU A 35 -6.24 12.30 -12.24
C GLU A 35 -6.64 10.99 -11.56
N ALA A 36 -6.61 9.88 -12.30
CA ALA A 36 -6.91 8.56 -11.76
C ALA A 36 -5.92 8.15 -10.64
N LEU A 37 -4.64 8.52 -10.77
CA LEU A 37 -3.62 8.30 -9.73
C LEU A 37 -3.82 9.15 -8.47
N GLU A 38 -4.37 10.36 -8.59
CA GLU A 38 -4.72 11.17 -7.42
C GLU A 38 -6.01 10.67 -6.78
N ASN A 39 -7.05 10.42 -7.58
CA ASN A 39 -8.36 9.97 -7.09
C ASN A 39 -8.28 8.61 -6.39
N VAL A 40 -7.38 7.71 -6.81
CA VAL A 40 -7.20 6.42 -6.12
C VAL A 40 -6.55 6.58 -4.74
N LYS A 41 -5.67 7.57 -4.53
CA LYS A 41 -5.09 7.82 -3.19
C LYS A 41 -6.19 8.24 -2.21
N GLU A 42 -7.12 9.08 -2.66
CA GLU A 42 -8.29 9.48 -1.86
C GLU A 42 -9.22 8.30 -1.60
N ALA A 43 -9.50 7.47 -2.62
CA ALA A 43 -10.32 6.28 -2.47
C ALA A 43 -9.72 5.28 -1.47
N ILE A 44 -8.41 5.04 -1.54
CA ILE A 44 -7.69 4.22 -0.55
C ILE A 44 -7.82 4.84 0.83
N ALA A 45 -7.54 6.13 0.97
CA ALA A 45 -7.58 6.81 2.26
C ALA A 45 -8.96 6.75 2.92
N GLY A 46 -10.03 6.97 2.15
CA GLY A 46 -11.41 6.88 2.64
C GLY A 46 -11.80 5.43 2.99
N HIS A 47 -11.38 4.45 2.20
CA HIS A 47 -11.67 3.04 2.50
C HIS A 47 -10.97 2.60 3.80
N LEU A 48 -9.70 2.97 3.99
CA LEU A 48 -8.96 2.67 5.22
C LEU A 48 -9.53 3.39 6.45
N GLU A 49 -10.13 4.57 6.26
CA GLU A 49 -10.83 5.29 7.34
C GLU A 49 -12.05 4.52 7.82
N ILE A 50 -12.89 4.04 6.90
CA ILE A 50 -14.06 3.21 7.22
C ILE A 50 -13.64 1.94 7.97
N LEU A 51 -12.63 1.22 7.48
CA LEU A 51 -12.13 0.01 8.14
C LEU A 51 -11.64 0.31 9.57
N ALA A 52 -10.92 1.42 9.76
CA ALA A 52 -10.45 1.83 11.07
C ALA A 52 -11.60 2.21 12.03
N GLU A 53 -12.65 2.87 11.53
CA GLU A 53 -13.85 3.23 12.30
C GLU A 53 -14.65 1.99 12.74
N ASP A 54 -14.72 0.98 11.88
CA ASP A 54 -15.39 -0.30 12.15
C ASP A 54 -14.51 -1.26 12.98
N GLY A 55 -13.25 -0.90 13.25
CA GLY A 55 -12.30 -1.72 14.00
C GLY A 55 -11.82 -2.95 13.24
N GLU A 56 -11.90 -2.92 11.91
CA GLU A 56 -11.40 -3.95 11.01
C GLU A 56 -9.89 -3.80 10.77
N ASP A 57 -9.26 -4.88 10.31
CA ASP A 57 -7.84 -4.88 9.99
C ASP A 57 -7.53 -4.03 8.76
N ILE A 58 -6.45 -3.24 8.83
CA ILE A 58 -5.96 -2.44 7.71
C ILE A 58 -5.18 -3.35 6.73
N PRO A 59 -5.63 -3.51 5.47
CA PRO A 59 -4.98 -4.42 4.53
C PRO A 59 -3.54 -4.03 4.25
N LEU A 60 -2.66 -5.02 4.09
CA LEU A 60 -1.26 -4.77 3.77
C LEU A 60 -1.04 -4.66 2.26
N ALA A 61 -0.18 -3.73 1.86
CA ALA A 61 0.27 -3.59 0.49
C ALA A 61 1.19 -4.75 0.10
N SER A 62 0.79 -5.50 -0.91
CA SER A 62 1.59 -6.54 -1.54
C SER A 62 2.59 -5.92 -2.53
N GLU A 63 3.53 -6.74 -2.98
CA GLU A 63 4.38 -6.37 -4.11
C GLU A 63 3.59 -6.53 -5.41
N ALA A 64 3.70 -5.57 -6.34
CA ALA A 64 2.99 -5.63 -7.63
C ALA A 64 3.21 -6.95 -8.38
N ALA A 65 4.41 -7.53 -8.25
CA ALA A 65 4.79 -8.81 -8.84
C ALA A 65 3.84 -9.98 -8.49
N LYS A 66 3.15 -9.91 -7.34
CA LYS A 66 2.15 -10.91 -6.94
C LYS A 66 0.96 -10.99 -7.91
N PHE A 67 0.66 -9.89 -8.60
CA PHE A 67 -0.54 -9.74 -9.41
C PHE A 67 -0.29 -9.66 -10.92
N LEU A 68 0.98 -9.52 -11.35
CA LEU A 68 1.32 -9.32 -12.76
C LEU A 68 0.85 -10.45 -13.68
N ASP A 69 0.85 -11.69 -13.17
CA ASP A 69 0.45 -12.88 -13.92
C ASP A 69 -1.04 -13.26 -13.73
N ASN A 70 -1.83 -12.44 -13.02
CA ASN A 70 -3.26 -12.70 -12.86
C ASN A 70 -4.03 -12.25 -14.12
N ASP A 71 -4.81 -13.17 -14.70
CA ASP A 71 -5.63 -12.92 -15.88
C ASP A 71 -6.70 -11.82 -15.67
N ASP A 72 -7.14 -11.58 -14.42
CA ASP A 72 -8.11 -10.53 -14.09
C ASP A 72 -7.60 -9.11 -14.42
N TYR A 73 -6.28 -8.91 -14.45
CA TYR A 73 -5.64 -7.61 -14.69
C TYR A 73 -4.96 -7.53 -16.06
N LYS A 74 -5.28 -8.46 -16.96
CA LYS A 74 -4.59 -8.58 -18.25
C LYS A 74 -4.79 -7.34 -19.12
N GLY A 75 -3.68 -6.76 -19.56
CA GLY A 75 -3.68 -5.56 -20.42
C GLY A 75 -3.83 -4.24 -19.66
N MET A 76 -3.97 -4.27 -18.34
CA MET A 76 -3.98 -3.07 -17.49
C MET A 76 -2.57 -2.49 -17.31
N ILE A 77 -2.50 -1.20 -17.00
CA ILE A 77 -1.28 -0.49 -16.68
C ILE A 77 -1.04 -0.62 -15.17
N TRP A 78 0.16 -1.06 -14.78
CA TRP A 78 0.52 -1.13 -13.37
C TRP A 78 1.21 0.14 -12.90
N ALA A 79 0.76 0.64 -11.75
CA ALA A 79 1.42 1.72 -11.02
C ALA A 79 1.47 1.39 -9.53
N VAL A 80 2.20 2.20 -8.77
CA VAL A 80 2.31 2.07 -7.32
C VAL A 80 2.07 3.44 -6.71
N VAL A 81 1.18 3.50 -5.71
CA VAL A 81 0.86 4.74 -5.00
C VAL A 81 1.31 4.64 -3.55
N ASP A 82 1.96 5.70 -3.06
CA ASP A 82 2.34 5.80 -1.65
C ASP A 82 1.19 6.42 -0.84
N VAL A 83 0.68 5.66 0.12
CA VAL A 83 -0.38 6.08 1.02
C VAL A 83 0.10 5.99 2.46
N ASP A 84 0.00 7.08 3.22
CA ASP A 84 0.37 7.07 4.63
C ASP A 84 -0.73 6.45 5.50
N VAL A 85 -0.54 5.19 5.86
CA VAL A 85 -1.51 4.42 6.65
C VAL A 85 -1.38 4.63 8.15
N SER A 86 -0.36 5.37 8.62
CA SER A 86 -0.04 5.43 10.06
C SER A 86 -1.19 5.97 10.91
N ARG A 87 -2.10 6.74 10.30
CA ARG A 87 -3.29 7.29 10.94
C ARG A 87 -4.37 6.25 11.23
N TYR A 88 -4.38 5.13 10.52
CA TYR A 88 -5.39 4.08 10.63
C TYR A 88 -4.95 2.94 11.57
N LEU A 89 -3.65 2.82 11.85
CA LEU A 89 -3.08 1.77 12.71
C LEU A 89 -3.23 2.04 14.23
N GLY A 90 -4.06 3.02 14.60
CA GLY A 90 -4.24 3.45 15.99
C GLY A 90 -3.05 4.21 16.57
N LYS A 91 -3.04 4.35 17.90
CA LYS A 91 -1.96 5.06 18.60
C LYS A 91 -0.68 4.22 18.60
N SER A 92 0.42 4.81 18.17
CA SER A 92 1.73 4.15 18.29
C SER A 92 2.13 3.99 19.75
N GLU A 93 2.38 2.75 20.16
CA GLU A 93 2.98 2.45 21.46
C GLU A 93 4.49 2.27 21.35
N LYS A 94 5.23 2.89 22.28
CA LYS A 94 6.70 2.79 22.31
C LYS A 94 7.14 1.56 23.07
N VAL A 95 7.76 0.62 22.39
CA VAL A 95 8.32 -0.62 22.97
C VAL A 95 9.84 -0.57 22.98
N ASN A 96 10.47 -1.03 24.07
CA ASN A 96 11.92 -1.23 24.16
C ASN A 96 12.25 -2.70 23.87
N VAL A 97 13.12 -2.95 22.90
CA VAL A 97 13.52 -4.31 22.50
C VAL A 97 15.04 -4.46 22.49
N THR A 98 15.52 -5.68 22.71
CA THR A 98 16.95 -6.04 22.56
C THR A 98 17.13 -6.81 21.26
N LEU A 99 17.97 -6.31 20.36
CA LEU A 99 18.25 -6.93 19.05
C LEU A 99 19.77 -7.08 18.85
N PRO A 100 20.23 -8.12 18.13
CA PRO A 100 21.65 -8.26 17.80
C PRO A 100 22.17 -7.06 17.00
N SER A 101 23.38 -6.55 17.33
CA SER A 101 23.98 -5.38 16.67
C SER A 101 24.07 -5.52 15.15
N ARG A 102 24.42 -6.73 14.66
CA ARG A 102 24.46 -7.02 13.21
C ARG A 102 23.09 -6.82 12.55
N LEU A 103 22.00 -7.20 13.22
CA LEU A 103 20.64 -7.05 12.68
C LEU A 103 20.26 -5.57 12.57
N ILE A 104 20.61 -4.75 13.57
CA ILE A 104 20.37 -3.30 13.53
C ILE A 104 21.05 -2.66 12.31
N HIS A 105 22.31 -2.99 12.04
CA HIS A 105 23.02 -2.46 10.86
C HIS A 105 22.36 -2.90 9.54
N LEU A 106 21.88 -4.14 9.44
CA LEU A 106 21.18 -4.62 8.24
C LEU A 106 19.85 -3.88 8.02
N ILE A 107 19.12 -3.58 9.11
CA ILE A 107 17.88 -2.80 9.06
C ILE A 107 18.20 -1.37 8.60
N ASP A 108 19.24 -0.73 9.17
CA ASP A 108 19.64 0.63 8.78
C ASP A 108 20.00 0.75 7.31
N ASP A 109 20.79 -0.20 6.81
CA ASP A 109 21.18 -0.24 5.41
C ASP A 109 19.98 -0.45 4.49
N ARG A 110 19.00 -1.24 4.91
CA ARG A 110 17.76 -1.44 4.15
C ARG A 110 16.91 -0.18 4.13
N VAL A 111 16.66 0.44 5.28
CA VAL A 111 15.85 1.66 5.41
C VAL A 111 16.43 2.80 4.59
N LYS A 112 17.76 2.93 4.50
CA LYS A 112 18.42 3.95 3.66
C LYS A 112 18.24 3.73 2.16
N LYS A 113 18.12 2.48 1.71
CA LYS A 113 18.07 2.11 0.29
C LYS A 113 16.65 1.99 -0.26
N ASP A 114 15.70 1.71 0.61
CA ASP A 114 14.33 1.36 0.24
C ASP A 114 13.37 2.44 0.74
N ALA A 115 12.93 3.30 -0.18
CA ALA A 115 12.06 4.43 0.12
C ALA A 115 10.71 4.03 0.72
N ARG A 116 10.35 2.74 0.69
CA ARG A 116 9.17 2.20 1.36
C ARG A 116 9.18 2.39 2.87
N PHE A 117 10.36 2.46 3.48
CA PHE A 117 10.50 2.51 4.94
C PHE A 117 11.02 3.87 5.40
N LYS A 118 10.18 4.62 6.12
CA LYS A 118 10.55 5.94 6.66
C LYS A 118 11.45 5.87 7.90
N SER A 119 11.50 4.72 8.59
CA SER A 119 12.27 4.52 9.82
C SER A 119 12.50 3.04 10.15
N ARG A 120 13.35 2.74 11.15
CA ARG A 120 13.51 1.38 11.72
C ARG A 120 12.18 0.81 12.22
N SER A 121 11.40 1.63 12.92
CA SER A 121 10.09 1.22 13.45
C SER A 121 9.14 0.86 12.33
N ALA A 122 9.09 1.66 11.25
CA ALA A 122 8.27 1.37 10.09
C ALA A 122 8.68 0.05 9.40
N PHE A 123 9.98 -0.21 9.30
CA PHE A 123 10.49 -1.48 8.77
C PHE A 123 10.09 -2.69 9.63
N LEU A 124 10.25 -2.57 10.95
CA LEU A 124 9.91 -3.64 11.90
C LEU A 124 8.42 -3.92 11.95
N ALA A 125 7.58 -2.87 11.97
CA ALA A 125 6.12 -2.99 11.94
C ALA A 125 5.66 -3.72 10.68
N ALA A 126 6.05 -3.23 9.49
CA ALA A 126 5.67 -3.84 8.21
C ALA A 126 6.15 -5.29 8.08
N SER A 127 7.33 -5.62 8.65
CA SER A 127 7.84 -7.00 8.63
C SER A 127 7.06 -7.92 9.58
N ALA A 128 6.69 -7.42 10.76
CA ALA A 128 5.88 -8.16 11.72
C ALA A 128 4.45 -8.38 11.20
N GLU A 129 3.82 -7.33 10.67
CA GLU A 129 2.51 -7.39 10.04
C GLU A 129 2.50 -8.43 8.90
N ARG A 130 3.47 -8.39 7.98
CA ARG A 130 3.60 -9.41 6.92
C ARG A 130 3.73 -10.84 7.45
N MET A 131 4.33 -11.04 8.63
CA MET A 131 4.49 -12.36 9.23
C MET A 131 3.25 -12.82 10.00
N LEU A 132 2.49 -11.90 10.58
CA LEU A 132 1.28 -12.18 11.35
C LEU A 132 0.06 -12.43 10.46
N HIS A 133 0.03 -11.84 9.26
CA HIS A 133 -1.06 -11.98 8.28
C HIS A 133 -0.70 -12.93 7.10
N ALA A 134 0.36 -13.74 7.23
CA ALA A 134 0.78 -14.74 6.25
C ALA A 134 0.10 -16.10 6.41
#